data_AF-A0A382WQT8-F1
#
_entry.id   AF-A0A382WQT8-F1
#
_cell.length_a   1.000
_cell.length_b   1.000
_cell.length_c   1.000
_cell.angle_alpha   90.00
_cell.angle_beta   90.00
_cell.angle_gamma   90.00
#
_symmetry.space_group_name_H-M   'P 1'
#
loop_
_entity.id
_entity.type
_entity.pdbx_description
1 polymer ?
#
loop_
_entity_poly.entity_id
_entity_poly.type
_entity_poly.pdbx_seq_one_letter_code
_entity_poly.pdbx_strand_id
1 'polypeptide(L)'
;MRRTLVLLTVIRSLSFSQTTVNPDISVLGDLLLINNNESTSLSTSGLEIAVQGYVNPFARADVYLHKHEGESVVELEEAFLTIERGLPLHLGLRTGKFRPSFGKMNRD
;
A
#
# COMPACT_ATOMS: atom_id res chain seq x y z
N MET A 1 1.52 -61.41 5.30
CA MET A 1 2.28 -60.34 5.97
C MET A 1 1.50 -59.03 5.78
N ARG A 2 0.83 -58.52 6.83
CA ARG A 2 -0.02 -57.32 6.73
C ARG A 2 0.85 -56.07 6.84
N ARG A 3 0.85 -55.26 5.79
CA ARG A 3 1.53 -53.96 5.71
C ARG A 3 0.65 -52.91 6.37
N THR A 4 1.02 -52.44 7.55
CA THR A 4 0.36 -51.30 8.19
C THR A 4 1.07 -50.03 7.77
N LEU A 5 0.43 -49.22 6.92
CA LEU A 5 0.90 -47.88 6.56
C LEU A 5 0.38 -46.91 7.62
N VAL A 6 1.27 -46.27 8.36
CA VAL A 6 0.92 -45.23 9.33
C VAL A 6 0.92 -43.89 8.61
N LEU A 7 -0.25 -43.28 8.45
CA LEU A 7 -0.42 -41.94 7.91
C LEU A 7 -0.20 -40.93 9.06
N LEU A 8 0.97 -40.28 9.07
CA LEU A 8 1.30 -39.23 10.03
C LEU A 8 0.71 -37.90 9.53
N THR A 9 -0.48 -37.55 9.98
CA THR A 9 -1.09 -36.25 9.71
C THR A 9 -0.42 -35.20 10.60
N VAL A 10 0.49 -34.41 10.03
CA VAL A 10 1.09 -33.25 10.70
C VAL A 10 0.03 -32.15 10.74
N ILE A 11 -0.66 -32.00 11.87
CA ILE A 11 -1.50 -30.84 12.15
C ILE A 11 -0.56 -29.66 12.34
N ARG A 12 -0.39 -28.84 11.29
CA ARG A 12 0.24 -27.53 11.41
C ARG A 12 -0.71 -26.64 12.18
N SER A 13 -0.32 -26.24 13.40
CA SER A 13 -0.99 -25.18 14.13
C SER A 13 -1.03 -23.93 13.24
N LEU A 14 -2.24 -23.55 12.82
CA LEU A 14 -2.49 -22.25 12.22
C LEU A 14 -2.41 -21.21 13.35
N SER A 15 -1.20 -20.77 13.66
CA SER A 15 -1.01 -19.59 14.50
C SER A 15 -1.59 -18.40 13.73
N PHE A 16 -2.80 -17.97 14.08
CA PHE A 16 -3.35 -16.70 13.59
C PHE A 16 -2.48 -15.60 14.18
N SER A 17 -1.60 -15.04 13.37
CA SER A 17 -0.84 -13.84 13.73
C SER A 17 -1.86 -12.72 13.94
N GLN A 18 -1.90 -12.13 15.12
CA GLN A 18 -2.74 -10.97 15.38
C GLN A 18 -2.24 -9.80 14.52
N THR A 19 -3.08 -9.22 13.68
CA THR A 19 -2.74 -7.98 13.01
C THR A 19 -2.85 -6.83 13.99
N THR A 20 -1.83 -5.97 14.02
CA THR A 20 -2.01 -4.61 14.52
C THR A 20 -3.07 -3.96 13.64
N VAL A 21 -4.27 -3.78 14.20
CA VAL A 21 -5.44 -3.16 13.54
C VAL A 21 -5.32 -1.65 13.42
N ASN A 22 -4.20 -1.07 13.88
CA ASN A 22 -3.97 0.35 13.79
C ASN A 22 -3.32 0.66 12.43
N PRO A 23 -4.00 1.41 11.54
CA PRO A 23 -3.39 1.84 10.30
C PRO A 23 -2.26 2.82 10.58
N ASP A 24 -1.27 2.82 9.69
CA ASP A 24 -0.32 3.89 9.55
C ASP A 24 -0.99 5.03 8.76
N ILE A 25 -0.88 6.25 9.27
CA ILE A 25 -1.47 7.44 8.67
C ILE A 25 -0.35 8.47 8.55
N SER A 26 -0.07 8.87 7.32
CA SER A 26 0.90 9.93 7.03
C SER A 26 0.25 11.05 6.24
N VAL A 27 0.71 12.27 6.50
CA VAL A 27 0.34 13.46 5.73
C VAL A 27 1.63 14.09 5.25
N LEU A 28 1.75 14.25 3.93
CA LEU A 28 2.94 14.75 3.25
C LEU A 28 2.55 15.96 2.42
N GLY A 29 3.44 16.94 2.37
CA GLY A 29 3.31 18.09 1.50
C GLY A 29 4.68 18.70 1.29
N ASP A 30 4.81 19.47 0.22
CA ASP A 30 6.05 20.12 -0.18
C ASP A 30 5.87 21.63 -0.29
N LEU A 31 6.95 22.36 -0.08
CA LEU A 31 7.01 23.81 -0.24
C LEU A 31 8.30 24.14 -1.00
N LEU A 32 8.15 24.70 -2.19
CA LEU A 32 9.24 25.08 -3.08
C LEU A 32 9.36 26.59 -3.13
N LEU A 33 10.49 27.10 -2.62
CA LEU A 33 10.89 28.49 -2.82
C LEU A 33 11.72 28.59 -4.10
N ILE A 34 11.19 29.34 -5.08
CA ILE A 34 11.84 29.56 -6.36
C ILE A 34 12.29 31.02 -6.38
N ASN A 35 13.61 31.24 -6.35
CA ASN A 35 14.19 32.57 -6.45
C ASN A 35 14.89 32.71 -7.81
N ASN A 36 14.37 33.62 -8.62
CA ASN A 36 14.99 34.06 -9.87
C ASN A 36 15.37 35.54 -9.70
N ASN A 37 16.35 36.02 -10.49
CA ASN A 37 16.85 37.41 -10.43
C ASN A 37 15.75 38.49 -10.53
N GLU A 38 14.58 38.15 -11.07
CA GLU A 38 13.44 39.06 -11.27
C GLU A 38 12.28 38.82 -10.28
N SER A 39 12.20 37.66 -9.63
CA SER A 39 11.07 37.31 -8.77
C SER A 39 11.37 36.18 -7.80
N THR A 40 10.83 36.27 -6.59
CA THR A 40 10.73 35.14 -5.65
C THR A 40 9.29 34.64 -5.64
N SER A 41 9.08 33.36 -5.87
CA SER A 41 7.78 32.70 -5.72
C SER A 41 7.86 31.52 -4.77
N LEU A 42 6.72 31.19 -4.18
CA LEU A 42 6.50 29.98 -3.39
C LEU A 42 5.49 29.12 -4.15
N SER A 43 5.73 27.82 -4.26
CA SER A 43 4.83 26.85 -4.89
C SER A 43 4.77 25.56 -4.06
N THR A 44 3.72 24.78 -4.24
CA THR A 44 3.54 23.46 -3.62
C THR A 44 2.90 22.51 -4.63
N SER A 45 3.32 21.26 -4.66
CA SER A 45 2.66 20.24 -5.48
C SER A 45 1.28 19.89 -4.92
N GLY A 46 1.10 20.02 -3.60
CA GLY A 46 -0.13 19.71 -2.91
C GLY A 46 0.09 19.10 -1.54
N LEU A 47 -1.00 18.53 -1.02
CA LEU A 47 -1.04 17.78 0.23
C LEU A 47 -1.50 16.35 -0.09
N GLU A 48 -0.70 15.37 0.27
CA GLU A 48 -1.00 13.96 0.18
C GLU A 48 -1.31 13.38 1.57
N ILE A 49 -2.34 12.53 1.65
CA ILE A 49 -2.71 11.78 2.84
C ILE A 49 -2.67 10.31 2.45
N ALA A 50 -1.86 9.52 3.15
CA ALA A 50 -1.81 8.08 2.99
C ALA A 50 -2.35 7.39 4.24
N VAL A 51 -3.23 6.42 4.04
CA VAL A 51 -3.77 5.55 5.09
C VAL A 51 -3.51 4.12 4.67
N GLN A 52 -2.72 3.40 5.45
CA GLN A 52 -2.22 2.09 5.06
C GLN A 52 -2.25 1.14 6.25
N GLY A 53 -2.60 -0.13 6.02
CA GLY A 53 -2.63 -1.07 7.13
C GLY A 53 -3.02 -2.49 6.75
N TYR A 54 -2.68 -3.43 7.63
CA TYR A 54 -3.12 -4.82 7.48
C TYR A 54 -4.60 -4.93 7.86
N VAL A 55 -5.43 -5.37 6.91
CA VAL A 55 -6.84 -5.69 7.16
C VAL A 55 -6.94 -7.05 7.85
N ASN A 56 -6.03 -7.97 7.51
CA ASN A 56 -5.88 -9.28 8.14
C ASN A 56 -4.43 -9.78 7.92
N PRO A 57 -4.03 -10.95 8.46
CA PRO A 57 -2.64 -11.41 8.42
C PRO A 57 -2.09 -11.70 7.02
N PHE A 58 -2.96 -11.73 6.02
CA PHE A 58 -2.67 -12.10 4.64
C PHE A 58 -2.80 -10.92 3.67
N ALA A 59 -3.54 -9.87 4.04
CA ALA A 59 -3.90 -8.77 3.16
C ALA A 59 -3.69 -7.40 3.81
N ARG A 60 -3.17 -6.45 3.02
CA ARG A 60 -2.98 -5.04 3.34
C ARG A 60 -3.84 -4.18 2.43
N ALA A 61 -4.38 -3.09 2.97
CA ALA A 61 -5.06 -2.06 2.19
C ALA A 61 -4.26 -0.76 2.28
N ASP A 62 -4.21 -0.05 1.16
CA ASP A 62 -3.47 1.19 1.00
C ASP A 62 -4.35 2.19 0.24
N VAL A 63 -4.52 3.38 0.80
CA VAL A 63 -5.33 4.47 0.24
C VAL A 63 -4.52 5.76 0.26
N TYR A 64 -4.45 6.42 -0.89
CA TYR A 64 -3.73 7.68 -1.08
C TYR A 64 -4.71 8.73 -1.63
N LEU A 65 -4.84 9.81 -0.88
CA LEU A 65 -5.64 10.98 -1.24
C LEU A 65 -4.70 12.15 -1.51
N HIS A 66 -4.95 12.92 -2.55
CA HIS A 66 -4.12 14.07 -2.88
C HIS A 66 -4.99 15.30 -3.13
N LYS A 67 -4.61 16.43 -2.53
CA LYS A 67 -5.14 17.74 -2.83
C LYS A 67 -4.06 18.58 -3.51
N HIS A 68 -4.22 18.83 -4.80
CA HIS A 68 -3.30 19.68 -5.56
C HIS A 68 -3.42 21.17 -5.21
N GLU A 69 -2.34 21.93 -5.48
CA GLU A 69 -2.35 23.39 -5.42
C GLU A 69 -3.35 23.96 -6.43
N GLY A 70 -4.23 24.87 -6.00
CA GLY A 70 -5.25 25.48 -6.87
C GLY A 70 -6.51 24.64 -7.08
N GLU A 71 -6.51 23.36 -6.72
CA GLU A 71 -7.72 22.53 -6.76
C GLU A 71 -8.50 22.57 -5.44
N SER A 72 -9.83 22.62 -5.57
CA SER A 72 -10.76 22.65 -4.42
C SER A 72 -11.16 21.25 -3.95
N VAL A 73 -10.95 20.22 -4.78
CA VAL A 73 -11.41 18.86 -4.53
C VAL A 73 -10.23 17.98 -4.13
N VAL A 74 -10.44 17.10 -3.17
CA VAL A 74 -9.47 16.05 -2.82
C VAL A 74 -9.68 14.88 -3.79
N GLU A 75 -8.63 14.49 -4.51
CA GLU A 75 -8.65 13.37 -5.43
C GLU A 75 -8.24 12.07 -4.72
N LEU A 76 -8.89 10.96 -5.11
CA LEU A 76 -8.42 9.61 -4.80
C LEU A 76 -7.38 9.19 -5.83
N GLU A 77 -6.09 9.26 -5.49
CA GLU A 77 -5.03 8.83 -6.41
C GLU A 77 -4.99 7.31 -6.53
N GLU A 78 -4.85 6.63 -5.39
CA GLU A 78 -4.72 5.18 -5.31
C GLU A 78 -5.58 4.60 -4.18
N ALA A 79 -6.18 3.45 -4.44
CA ALA A 79 -6.90 2.64 -3.46
C ALA A 79 -6.83 1.19 -3.90
N PHE A 80 -6.01 0.40 -3.21
CA PHE A 80 -5.78 -0.99 -3.57
C PHE A 80 -5.63 -1.88 -2.35
N LEU A 81 -5.84 -3.16 -2.59
CA LEU A 81 -5.65 -4.23 -1.64
C LEU A 81 -4.55 -5.16 -2.18
N THR A 82 -3.59 -5.47 -1.33
CA THR A 82 -2.49 -6.38 -1.64
C THR A 82 -2.60 -7.63 -0.77
N ILE A 83 -2.77 -8.78 -1.41
CA ILE A 83 -2.74 -10.12 -0.80
C ILE A 83 -1.33 -10.67 -1.01
N GLU A 84 -0.54 -10.67 0.06
CA GLU A 84 0.87 -11.09 0.03
C GLU A 84 1.04 -12.59 0.28
N ARG A 85 0.05 -13.22 0.93
CA ARG A 85 0.10 -14.62 1.38
C ARG A 85 -1.28 -15.26 1.32
N GLY A 86 -1.32 -16.59 1.32
CA GLY A 86 -2.57 -17.36 1.37
C GLY A 86 -3.12 -17.77 0.00
N LEU A 87 -2.53 -17.29 -1.10
CA LEU A 87 -2.82 -17.81 -2.44
C LEU A 87 -1.93 -19.03 -2.76
N PRO A 88 -2.43 -19.98 -3.59
CA PRO A 88 -1.63 -21.11 -4.05
C PRO A 88 -0.35 -20.66 -4.75
N LEU A 89 0.67 -21.51 -4.73
CA LEU A 89 1.93 -21.31 -5.45
C LEU A 89 2.73 -20.07 -5.02
N HIS A 90 2.49 -19.52 -3.83
CA HIS A 90 3.14 -18.30 -3.33
C HIS A 90 2.91 -17.08 -4.22
N LEU A 91 1.75 -17.02 -4.88
CA LEU A 91 1.36 -15.87 -5.66
C LEU A 91 0.97 -14.70 -4.74
N GLY A 92 1.32 -13.50 -5.16
CA GLY A 92 0.78 -12.26 -4.64
C GLY A 92 -0.28 -11.70 -5.59
N LEU A 93 -1.28 -11.00 -5.05
CA LEU A 93 -2.30 -10.32 -5.84
C LEU A 93 -2.46 -8.89 -5.34
N ARG A 94 -2.36 -7.92 -6.26
CA ARG A 94 -2.73 -6.52 -6.01
C ARG A 94 -3.94 -6.18 -6.87
N THR A 95 -4.99 -5.64 -6.25
CA THR A 95 -6.24 -5.30 -6.93
C THR A 95 -6.78 -3.95 -6.45
N GLY A 96 -7.39 -3.18 -7.35
CA GLY A 96 -7.91 -1.84 -7.07
C GLY A 96 -7.40 -0.81 -8.07
N LYS A 97 -7.43 0.47 -7.69
CA LYS A 97 -6.87 1.59 -8.45
C LYS A 97 -5.45 1.85 -7.96
N PHE A 98 -4.46 1.65 -8.83
CA PHE A 98 -3.06 1.95 -8.56
C PHE A 98 -2.33 2.21 -9.87
N ARG A 99 -1.22 2.95 -9.81
CA ARG A 99 -0.35 3.21 -10.95
C ARG A 99 0.52 1.97 -11.20
N PRO A 100 0.55 1.41 -12.43
CA PRO A 100 1.37 0.23 -12.73
C PRO A 100 2.86 0.52 -12.58
N SER A 101 3.63 -0.35 -11.91
CA SER A 101 5.08 -0.17 -11.66
C SER A 101 5.97 -0.38 -12.91
N PHE A 102 5.63 0.32 -13.99
CA PHE A 102 6.28 0.27 -15.30
C PHE A 102 6.91 1.63 -15.64
N GLY A 103 8.14 1.61 -16.15
CA GLY A 103 8.90 2.82 -16.49
C GLY A 103 9.74 3.36 -15.31
N LYS A 104 10.84 4.05 -15.64
CA LYS A 104 11.80 4.57 -14.65
C LYS A 104 11.19 5.65 -13.74
N MET A 105 10.27 6.47 -14.27
CA MET A 105 9.59 7.50 -13.49
C MET A 105 8.57 6.96 -12.48
N ASN A 106 8.11 5.72 -12.61
CA ASN A 106 7.07 5.16 -11.74
C ASN A 106 7.62 4.14 -10.73
N ARG A 107 8.94 4.11 -10.51
CA ARG A 107 9.60 3.16 -9.60
C ARG A 107 10.24 3.79 -8.37
N ASP A 108 10.45 5.11 -8.34
CA ASP A 108 11.17 5.80 -7.26
C ASP A 108 10.51 7.12 -6.91
#